data_AF-A0A1Y3EPY1-F1
#
_entry.id   AF-A0A1Y3EPY1-F1
#
_cell.length_a   1.000
_cell.length_b   1.000
_cell.length_c   1.000
_cell.angle_alpha   90.00
_cell.angle_beta   90.00
_cell.angle_gamma   90.00
#
_symmetry.space_group_name_H-M   'P 1'
#
loop_
_entity.id
_entity.type
_entity.pdbx_description
1 polymer ?
#
loop_
_entity_poly.entity_id
_entity_poly.type
_entity_poly.pdbx_seq_one_letter_code
_entity_poly.pdbx_strand_id
1 'polypeptide(L)'
;MERASDIPYDYEIATSYKSQHDFLNFDTFGRSIFSYMRLQAAVSNWISPNNFHVNFLIFKSKQEELEKSMNGFYKEFSHLPNSIIINPALGMPVAVLENNLWHRGLIASKLDTLLRIFFVDVGSHSVVELNKVRPLYWQFNELPPLAFKCYLQGFDFPN
;
A
#
# COMPACT_ATOMS: atom_id res chain seq x y z
N MET A 1 13.19 33.84 -16.55
CA MET A 1 12.54 32.69 -17.21
C MET A 1 13.57 31.56 -17.20
N GLU A 2 13.68 30.89 -16.07
CA GLU A 2 14.71 29.86 -15.84
C GLU A 2 14.11 28.47 -16.09
N ARG A 3 14.86 27.65 -16.82
CA ARG A 3 14.49 26.29 -17.23
C ARG A 3 14.25 25.43 -16.00
N ALA A 4 13.08 24.80 -15.95
CA ALA A 4 12.79 23.70 -15.05
C ALA A 4 13.83 22.60 -15.28
N SER A 5 14.64 22.35 -14.25
CA SER A 5 15.66 21.31 -14.21
C SER A 5 15.01 19.93 -14.25
N ASP A 6 15.58 19.04 -15.08
CA ASP A 6 15.27 17.62 -15.22
C ASP A 6 15.36 16.87 -13.87
N ILE A 7 14.26 16.85 -13.11
CA ILE A 7 14.11 15.99 -11.95
C ILE A 7 13.22 14.81 -12.38
N PRO A 8 13.75 13.57 -12.45
CA PRO A 8 13.00 12.41 -12.95
C PRO A 8 11.94 11.89 -11.96
N TYR A 9 11.81 12.51 -10.79
CA TYR A 9 10.89 12.13 -9.74
C TYR A 9 10.15 13.35 -9.22
N ASP A 10 8.83 13.27 -9.23
CA ASP A 10 8.01 14.24 -8.55
C ASP A 10 7.99 13.89 -7.05
N TYR A 11 8.54 14.80 -6.25
CA TYR A 11 8.76 14.63 -4.82
C TYR A 11 7.49 14.91 -4.00
N GLU A 12 6.33 15.06 -4.63
CA GLU A 12 5.06 15.13 -3.90
C GLU A 12 4.84 13.87 -3.04
N ILE A 13 4.45 14.11 -1.78
CA ILE A 13 4.19 13.07 -0.78
C ILE A 13 2.70 12.73 -0.82
N ALA A 14 2.38 11.44 -0.89
CA ALA A 14 1.02 10.95 -0.81
C ALA A 14 0.41 11.23 0.56
N THR A 15 -0.74 11.89 0.57
CA THR A 15 -1.50 12.20 1.80
C THR A 15 -2.63 11.21 2.07
N SER A 16 -3.09 10.50 1.03
CA SER A 16 -4.12 9.46 1.12
C SER A 16 -4.00 8.46 -0.04
N TYR A 17 -4.37 7.20 0.19
CA TYR A 17 -4.50 6.22 -0.90
C TYR A 17 -5.73 6.48 -1.76
N LYS A 18 -5.61 6.13 -3.05
CA LYS A 18 -6.78 5.95 -3.93
C LYS A 18 -7.71 4.87 -3.38
N SER A 19 -9.00 5.00 -3.70
CA SER A 19 -10.02 4.07 -3.20
C SER A 19 -9.94 2.74 -3.93
N GLN A 20 -10.18 1.61 -3.24
CA GLN A 20 -10.34 0.33 -3.92
C GLN A 20 -11.59 0.31 -4.83
N HIS A 21 -12.54 1.23 -4.65
CA HIS A 21 -13.63 1.43 -5.60
C HIS A 21 -13.13 1.94 -6.97
N ASP A 22 -11.95 2.54 -7.04
CA ASP A 22 -11.39 3.04 -8.30
C ASP A 22 -11.04 1.88 -9.25
N PHE A 23 -10.89 0.65 -8.75
CA PHE A 23 -10.75 -0.55 -9.59
C PHE A 23 -12.03 -0.90 -10.38
N LEU A 24 -13.17 -0.33 -10.03
CA LEU A 24 -14.42 -0.51 -10.78
C LEU A 24 -14.45 0.37 -12.04
N ASN A 25 -13.61 1.41 -12.11
CA ASN A 25 -13.59 2.38 -13.19
C ASN A 25 -12.65 1.94 -14.32
N PHE A 26 -13.22 1.72 -15.51
CA PHE A 26 -12.50 1.18 -16.69
C PHE A 26 -11.29 2.03 -17.07
N ASP A 27 -11.45 3.35 -16.99
CA ASP A 27 -10.47 4.34 -17.42
C ASP A 27 -9.28 4.46 -16.46
N THR A 28 -9.38 3.96 -15.23
CA THR A 28 -8.35 4.19 -14.20
C THR A 28 -7.23 3.14 -14.25
N PHE A 29 -7.53 1.89 -14.63
CA PHE A 29 -6.53 0.79 -14.61
C PHE A 29 -6.58 -0.12 -15.85
N GLY A 30 -7.28 0.27 -16.91
CA GLY A 30 -7.38 -0.48 -18.17
C GLY A 30 -8.15 -1.80 -18.08
N ARG A 31 -8.69 -2.14 -16.89
CA ARG A 31 -9.60 -3.27 -16.65
C ARG A 31 -10.56 -2.91 -15.52
N SER A 32 -11.86 -2.80 -15.83
CA SER A 32 -12.90 -2.73 -14.79
C SER A 32 -13.05 -4.06 -14.08
N ILE A 33 -13.16 -4.01 -12.76
CA ILE A 33 -13.80 -5.07 -11.98
C ILE A 33 -15.31 -4.76 -11.91
N PHE A 34 -16.15 -5.77 -12.10
CA PHE A 34 -17.58 -5.68 -11.81
C PHE A 34 -17.96 -6.62 -10.67
N SER A 35 -19.01 -6.28 -9.92
CA SER A 35 -19.47 -7.06 -8.75
C SER A 35 -19.85 -8.50 -9.06
N TYR A 36 -20.24 -8.80 -10.31
CA TYR A 36 -20.61 -10.13 -10.77
C TYR A 36 -19.43 -10.96 -11.29
N MET A 37 -18.22 -10.38 -11.38
CA MET A 37 -17.06 -11.10 -11.90
C MET A 37 -16.55 -12.13 -10.89
N ARG A 38 -16.18 -13.31 -11.40
CA ARG A 38 -15.39 -14.29 -10.65
C ARG A 38 -13.92 -14.10 -11.00
N LEU A 39 -13.14 -13.68 -10.02
CA LEU A 39 -11.72 -13.42 -10.17
C LEU A 39 -10.92 -14.46 -9.38
N GLN A 40 -9.81 -14.93 -9.96
CA GLN A 40 -8.84 -15.71 -9.20
C GLN A 40 -8.15 -14.79 -8.19
N ALA A 41 -8.00 -15.27 -6.95
CA ALA A 41 -7.37 -14.54 -5.87
C ALA A 41 -6.49 -15.48 -5.05
N ALA A 42 -5.44 -14.92 -4.44
CA ALA A 42 -4.63 -15.59 -3.44
C ALA A 42 -4.94 -14.99 -2.06
N VAL A 43 -5.07 -15.83 -1.03
CA VAL A 43 -5.19 -15.36 0.35
C VAL A 43 -3.84 -14.80 0.78
N SER A 44 -3.81 -13.51 1.10
CA SER A 44 -2.59 -12.77 1.47
C SER A 44 -2.42 -12.64 2.97
N ASN A 45 -3.53 -12.59 3.71
CA ASN A 45 -3.53 -12.61 5.16
C ASN A 45 -4.78 -13.32 5.69
N TRP A 46 -4.61 -14.31 6.56
CA TRP A 46 -5.71 -15.08 7.14
C TRP A 46 -5.85 -14.79 8.63
N ILE A 47 -7.05 -14.39 9.06
CA ILE A 47 -7.37 -14.20 10.49
C ILE A 47 -8.51 -15.14 10.90
N SER A 48 -9.60 -15.17 10.12
CA SER A 48 -10.75 -16.05 10.34
C SER A 48 -11.59 -16.17 9.05
N PRO A 49 -12.56 -17.10 8.96
CA PRO A 49 -13.50 -17.15 7.84
C PRO A 49 -14.21 -15.82 7.56
N ASN A 50 -14.46 -14.99 8.58
CA ASN A 50 -15.16 -13.70 8.44
C ASN A 50 -14.23 -12.49 8.36
N ASN A 51 -12.91 -12.72 8.37
CA ASN A 51 -11.92 -11.67 8.33
C ASN A 51 -10.62 -12.22 7.74
N PHE A 52 -10.42 -12.02 6.46
CA PHE A 52 -9.16 -12.31 5.79
C PHE A 52 -8.97 -11.30 4.66
N HIS A 53 -7.79 -11.30 4.06
CA HIS A 53 -7.50 -10.48 2.91
C HIS A 53 -7.02 -11.33 1.74
N VAL A 54 -7.32 -10.87 0.54
CA VAL A 54 -6.88 -11.49 -0.71
C VAL A 54 -6.25 -10.47 -1.63
N ASN A 55 -5.38 -10.94 -2.52
CA ASN A 55 -4.96 -10.21 -3.70
C ASN A 55 -5.56 -10.86 -4.95
N PHE A 56 -6.19 -10.07 -5.82
CA PHE A 56 -6.68 -10.57 -7.11
C PHE A 56 -5.52 -10.75 -8.08
N LEU A 57 -5.43 -11.93 -8.71
CA LEU A 57 -4.31 -12.28 -9.60
C LEU A 57 -4.26 -11.40 -10.86
N ILE A 58 -5.37 -10.75 -11.23
CA ILE A 58 -5.40 -9.81 -12.35
C ILE A 58 -4.48 -8.59 -12.12
N PHE A 59 -4.17 -8.26 -10.87
CA PHE A 59 -3.29 -7.14 -10.52
C PHE A 59 -1.84 -7.57 -10.26
N LYS A 60 -1.52 -8.86 -10.39
CA LYS A 60 -0.20 -9.40 -10.05
C LYS A 60 0.94 -8.70 -10.78
N SER A 61 0.82 -8.49 -12.10
CA SER A 61 1.85 -7.77 -12.89
C SER A 61 2.05 -6.34 -12.39
N LYS A 62 0.97 -5.63 -12.04
CA LYS A 62 1.04 -4.26 -11.53
C LYS A 62 1.63 -4.20 -10.12
N GLN A 63 1.35 -5.20 -9.30
CA GLN A 63 1.98 -5.35 -8.00
C GLN A 63 3.50 -5.55 -8.14
N GLU A 64 3.92 -6.47 -9.01
CA GLU A 64 5.34 -6.76 -9.26
C GLU A 64 6.08 -5.53 -9.83
N GLU A 65 5.46 -4.79 -10.76
CA GLU A 65 5.99 -3.53 -11.29
C GLU A 65 6.18 -2.48 -10.18
N LEU A 66 5.16 -2.30 -9.33
CA LEU A 66 5.20 -1.37 -8.20
C LEU A 66 6.28 -1.75 -7.19
N GLU A 67 6.32 -3.01 -6.76
CA GLU A 67 7.30 -3.52 -5.80
C GLU A 67 8.73 -3.32 -6.31
N LYS A 68 8.99 -3.65 -7.59
CA LYS A 68 10.30 -3.44 -8.22
C LYS A 68 10.68 -1.96 -8.25
N SER A 69 9.77 -1.10 -8.70
CA SER A 69 10.02 0.35 -8.81
C SER A 69 10.29 0.98 -7.44
N MET A 70 9.45 0.66 -6.45
CA MET A 70 9.56 1.19 -5.10
C MET A 70 10.83 0.72 -4.39
N ASN A 71 11.18 -0.57 -4.53
CA ASN A 71 12.41 -1.10 -3.94
C ASN A 71 13.67 -0.50 -4.57
N GLY A 72 13.67 -0.23 -5.88
CA GLY A 72 14.76 0.50 -6.54
C GLY A 72 14.90 1.91 -5.98
N PHE A 73 13.80 2.67 -5.97
CA PHE A 73 13.78 4.06 -5.51
C PHE A 73 14.21 4.21 -4.05
N TYR A 74 13.55 3.52 -3.12
CA TYR A 74 13.83 3.73 -1.69
C TYR A 74 15.15 3.12 -1.23
N LYS A 75 15.70 2.13 -1.93
CA LYS A 75 17.05 1.62 -1.62
C LYS A 75 18.10 2.71 -1.81
N GLU A 76 17.98 3.51 -2.86
CA GLU A 76 18.89 4.63 -3.14
C GLU A 76 18.54 5.86 -2.28
N PHE A 77 17.25 6.10 -2.02
CA PHE A 77 16.76 7.31 -1.35
C PHE A 77 16.84 7.27 0.18
N SER A 78 16.94 6.09 0.79
CA SER A 78 16.82 5.87 2.25
C SER A 78 17.83 6.62 3.12
N HIS A 79 18.95 7.04 2.54
CA HIS A 79 20.04 7.76 3.21
C HIS A 79 19.83 9.28 3.28
N LEU A 80 18.84 9.83 2.58
CA LEU A 80 18.63 11.28 2.51
C LEU A 80 17.85 11.79 3.73
N PRO A 81 18.27 12.90 4.39
CA PRO A 81 17.58 13.44 5.57
C PRO A 81 16.10 13.79 5.33
N ASN A 82 15.78 14.31 4.15
CA ASN A 82 14.42 14.69 3.75
C ASN A 82 13.49 13.48 3.52
N SER A 83 14.02 12.26 3.63
CA SER A 83 13.22 11.03 3.54
C SER A 83 12.58 10.65 4.88
N ILE A 84 12.87 11.32 5.99
CA ILE A 84 12.34 10.92 7.32
C ILE A 84 10.96 11.54 7.56
N ILE A 85 10.06 10.81 8.22
CA ILE A 85 8.78 11.34 8.69
C ILE A 85 8.99 12.09 10.01
N ILE A 86 8.75 13.40 9.99
CA ILE A 86 8.86 14.26 11.18
C ILE A 86 7.58 14.20 12.03
N ASN A 87 6.42 14.20 11.37
CA ASN A 87 5.10 14.26 12.03
C ASN A 87 4.19 13.11 11.56
N PRO A 88 4.33 11.89 12.12
CA PRO A 88 3.46 10.78 11.75
C PRO A 88 2.02 11.04 12.19
N ALA A 89 1.09 10.94 11.23
CA ALA A 89 -0.35 11.07 11.43
C ALA A 89 -1.07 9.76 11.13
N LEU A 90 -2.18 9.50 11.84
CA LEU A 90 -3.02 8.33 11.57
C LEU A 90 -3.60 8.43 10.15
N GLY A 91 -3.64 7.31 9.44
CA GLY A 91 -4.10 7.27 8.06
C GLY A 91 -3.11 7.83 7.04
N MET A 92 -1.90 8.23 7.44
CA MET A 92 -0.87 8.67 6.51
C MET A 92 -0.28 7.49 5.73
N PRO A 93 -0.23 7.55 4.38
CA PRO A 93 0.52 6.61 3.56
C PRO A 93 2.03 6.71 3.80
N VAL A 94 2.69 5.56 3.91
CA VAL A 94 4.12 5.46 4.20
C VAL A 94 4.77 4.34 3.40
N ALA A 95 6.08 4.47 3.14
CA ALA A 95 6.92 3.37 2.72
C ALA A 95 7.63 2.78 3.95
N VAL A 96 7.65 1.46 4.06
CA VAL A 96 8.10 0.75 5.27
C VAL A 96 9.09 -0.33 4.87
N LEU A 97 10.27 -0.29 5.48
CA LEU A 97 11.31 -1.29 5.28
C LEU A 97 11.08 -2.49 6.22
N GLU A 98 10.73 -3.63 5.65
CA GLU A 98 10.57 -4.90 6.37
C GLU A 98 11.22 -6.03 5.54
N ASN A 99 12.04 -6.86 6.20
CA ASN A 99 12.78 -7.95 5.55
C ASN A 99 13.61 -7.51 4.33
N ASN A 100 14.29 -6.37 4.44
CA ASN A 100 15.10 -5.76 3.37
C ASN A 100 14.32 -5.36 2.10
N LEU A 101 13.00 -5.33 2.18
CA LEU A 101 12.12 -4.88 1.12
C LEU A 101 11.27 -3.70 1.60
N TRP A 102 11.06 -2.75 0.71
CA TRP A 102 10.14 -1.64 0.92
C TRP A 102 8.73 -2.10 0.56
N HIS A 103 7.79 -1.78 1.43
CA HIS A 103 6.36 -2.06 1.31
C HIS A 103 5.55 -0.79 1.51
N ARG A 104 4.34 -0.77 0.94
CA ARG A 104 3.37 0.30 1.19
C ARG A 104 2.64 0.04 2.50
N GLY A 105 2.54 1.08 3.33
CA GLY A 105 1.92 1.01 4.64
C GLY A 105 1.01 2.20 4.92
N LEU A 106 0.14 2.02 5.89
CA LEU A 106 -0.72 3.06 6.44
C LEU A 106 -0.50 3.12 7.95
N ILE A 107 -0.27 4.31 8.51
CA ILE A 107 -0.13 4.46 9.96
C ILE A 107 -1.48 4.19 10.64
N ALA A 108 -1.59 3.05 11.33
CA ALA A 108 -2.81 2.61 12.00
C ALA A 108 -2.87 3.07 13.46
N SER A 109 -1.73 3.10 14.17
CA SER A 109 -1.61 3.71 15.50
C SER A 109 -0.17 4.11 15.83
N LYS A 110 -0.01 4.97 16.84
CA LYS A 110 1.28 5.39 17.38
C LYS A 110 1.48 4.74 18.75
N LEU A 111 2.66 4.19 19.00
CA LEU A 111 3.02 3.44 20.19
C LEU A 111 4.36 3.98 20.73
N ASP A 112 4.35 5.09 21.44
CA ASP A 112 5.56 5.81 21.90
C ASP A 112 6.60 6.01 20.79
N THR A 113 7.62 5.16 20.72
CA THR A 113 8.72 5.18 19.73
C THR A 113 8.47 4.29 18.51
N LEU A 114 7.37 3.55 18.49
CA LEU A 114 6.99 2.58 17.47
C LEU A 114 5.71 3.03 16.74
N LEU A 115 5.54 2.54 15.52
CA LEU A 115 4.33 2.74 14.73
C LEU A 115 3.69 1.39 14.43
N ARG A 116 2.37 1.30 14.65
CA ARG A 116 1.58 0.19 14.12
C ARG A 116 1.19 0.54 12.70
N ILE A 117 1.66 -0.26 11.76
CA ILE A 117 1.44 -0.09 10.33
C ILE A 117 0.45 -1.15 9.87
N PHE A 118 -0.47 -0.77 8.97
CA PHE A 118 -1.24 -1.68 8.15
C PHE A 118 -0.59 -1.76 6.76
N PHE A 119 -0.14 -2.95 6.35
CA PHE A 119 0.43 -3.17 5.01
C PHE A 119 -0.69 -3.31 4.00
N VAL A 120 -0.89 -2.27 3.20
CA VAL A 120 -2.08 -2.09 2.36
C VAL A 120 -2.18 -3.08 1.20
N ASP A 121 -1.07 -3.73 0.84
CA ASP A 121 -1.02 -4.73 -0.23
C ASP A 121 -1.07 -6.17 0.27
N VAL A 122 -0.93 -6.39 1.59
CA VAL A 122 -1.00 -7.72 2.20
C VAL A 122 -2.26 -7.88 3.06
N GLY A 123 -2.69 -6.81 3.73
CA GLY A 123 -3.83 -6.80 4.64
C GLY A 123 -3.47 -7.20 6.08
N SER A 124 -2.20 -7.09 6.46
CA SER A 124 -1.68 -7.44 7.78
C SER A 124 -1.22 -6.20 8.55
N HIS A 125 -1.06 -6.33 9.86
CA HIS A 125 -0.47 -5.28 10.70
C HIS A 125 0.87 -5.73 11.26
N SER A 126 1.79 -4.78 11.38
CA SER A 126 3.09 -4.98 12.05
C SER A 126 3.43 -3.75 12.88
N VAL A 127 4.27 -3.93 13.89
CA VAL A 127 4.82 -2.84 14.70
C VAL A 127 6.25 -2.63 14.25
N VAL A 128 6.55 -1.42 13.78
CA VAL A 128 7.87 -1.08 13.22
C VAL A 128 8.43 0.15 13.92
N GLU A 129 9.76 0.23 13.92
CA GLU A 129 10.50 1.41 14.39
C GLU A 129 10.34 2.56 13.40
N LEU A 130 10.28 3.80 13.92
CA LEU A 130 10.16 5.00 13.08
C LEU A 130 11.29 5.13 12.05
N ASN A 131 12.49 4.63 12.36
CA ASN A 131 13.66 4.65 11.46
C ASN A 131 13.49 3.77 10.20
N LYS A 132 12.52 2.84 10.18
CA LYS A 132 12.18 1.98 9.04
C LYS A 132 11.07 2.58 8.17
N VAL A 133 10.53 3.74 8.55
CA VAL A 133 9.41 4.37 7.88
C VAL A 133 9.89 5.62 7.13
N ARG A 134 9.34 5.82 5.94
CA ARG A 134 9.60 6.96 5.04
C ARG A 134 8.26 7.46 4.48
N PRO A 135 8.11 8.75 4.12
CA PRO A 135 6.95 9.22 3.39
C PRO A 135 6.75 8.40 2.12
N LEU A 136 5.49 8.08 1.79
CA LEU A 136 5.18 7.48 0.49
C LEU A 136 5.16 8.58 -0.57
N TYR A 137 5.96 8.47 -1.63
CA TYR A 137 5.91 9.40 -2.76
C TYR A 137 4.68 9.12 -3.65
N TRP A 138 4.10 10.18 -4.21
CA TRP A 138 2.82 10.13 -4.92
C TRP A 138 2.82 9.12 -6.08
N GLN A 139 3.95 8.97 -6.77
CA GLN A 139 4.13 8.01 -7.86
C GLN A 139 3.86 6.54 -7.45
N PHE A 140 4.04 6.19 -6.16
CA PHE A 140 3.73 4.87 -5.61
C PHE A 140 2.30 4.75 -5.04
N ASN A 141 1.55 5.85 -5.11
CA ASN A 141 0.16 5.97 -4.66
C ASN A 141 -0.85 5.86 -5.80
N GLU A 142 -0.38 5.83 -7.06
CA GLU A 142 -1.26 5.76 -8.23
C GLU A 142 -2.07 4.46 -8.31
N LEU A 143 -1.50 3.35 -7.82
CA LEU A 143 -2.19 2.08 -7.68
C LEU A 143 -2.93 2.05 -6.33
N PRO A 144 -4.22 1.72 -6.25
CA PRO A 144 -4.90 1.59 -4.97
C PRO A 144 -4.33 0.40 -4.16
N PRO A 145 -4.61 0.33 -2.85
CA PRO A 145 -4.32 -0.83 -2.02
C PRO A 145 -4.77 -2.15 -2.64
N LEU A 146 -3.91 -3.16 -2.66
CA LEU A 146 -4.21 -4.43 -3.33
C LEU A 146 -4.79 -5.51 -2.44
N ALA A 147 -4.77 -5.33 -1.11
CA ALA A 147 -5.37 -6.28 -0.18
C ALA A 147 -6.86 -5.99 0.00
N PHE A 148 -7.72 -6.86 -0.54
CA PHE A 148 -9.16 -6.75 -0.38
C PHE A 148 -9.60 -7.52 0.85
N LYS A 149 -10.27 -6.84 1.78
CA LYS A 149 -10.87 -7.49 2.94
C LYS A 149 -12.06 -8.34 2.50
N CYS A 150 -12.08 -9.59 2.95
CA CYS A 150 -13.08 -10.58 2.59
C CYS A 150 -13.63 -11.32 3.82
N TYR A 151 -14.76 -11.97 3.57
CA TYR A 151 -15.40 -12.94 4.45
C TYR A 151 -15.94 -14.10 3.60
N LEU A 152 -16.10 -15.28 4.20
CA LEU A 152 -16.72 -16.44 3.57
C LEU A 152 -18.23 -16.38 3.85
N GLN A 153 -19.01 -16.18 2.79
CA GLN A 153 -20.47 -16.23 2.88
C GLN A 153 -20.92 -17.60 3.41
N GLY A 154 -21.83 -17.61 4.38
CA GLY A 154 -22.33 -18.85 5.01
C GLY A 154 -21.55 -19.30 6.26
N PHE A 155 -20.53 -18.54 6.68
CA PHE A 155 -19.89 -18.67 7.99
C PHE A 155 -20.34 -17.57 8.98
N ASP A 156 -21.47 -16.93 8.69
CA ASP A 156 -22.16 -16.06 9.64
C ASP A 156 -22.64 -16.91 10.83
N PHE A 157 -22.43 -16.39 12.06
CA PHE A 157 -22.62 -17.12 13.32
C PHE A 157 -23.96 -17.87 13.41
N PRO A 158 -24.04 -19.03 14.11
CA PRO A 158 -25.32 -19.53 14.56
C PRO A 158 -25.97 -18.48 15.49
N ASN A 159 -27.26 -18.23 15.29
CA ASN A 159 -28.10 -17.39 16.15
C ASN A 159 -27.95 -17.74 17.64
#